data_AF-A0A950KU96-F1
#
_entry.id   AF-A0A950KU96-F1
#
_cell.length_a   1.000
_cell.length_b   1.000
_cell.length_c   1.000
_cell.angle_alpha   90.00
_cell.angle_beta   90.00
_cell.angle_gamma   90.00
#
_symmetry.space_group_name_H-M   'P 1'
#
loop_
_entity.id
_entity.type
_entity.pdbx_description
1 polymer ?
#
loop_
_entity_poly.entity_id
_entity_poly.type
_entity_poly.pdbx_seq_one_letter_code
_entity_poly.pdbx_strand_id
1 'polypeptide(L)'
;MASTGSTFTSTELTGERRAEAARLYAKLEERIMERDQVGASEAYYDLVRAGRPLSEIASEAVRIHAPYTHVPYHERIDDGYPNFVNNDHCLLSVRAGLDLAKMVPSHLLMLPMAQSIWYIPSGLDIWNQKLNKAPGHYTRGLKGTSANPPAPVVYWP
;
A
#
# COMPACT_ATOMS: atom_id res chain seq x y z
N MET A 1 -41.52 25.67 7.89
CA MET A 1 -40.53 24.80 7.24
C MET A 1 -40.07 23.76 8.25
N ALA A 2 -40.67 22.57 8.24
CA ALA A 2 -40.27 21.49 9.13
C ALA A 2 -39.04 20.79 8.52
N SER A 3 -37.92 20.84 9.24
CA SER A 3 -36.71 20.10 8.91
C SER A 3 -36.98 18.61 9.08
N THR A 4 -37.10 17.89 7.98
CA THR A 4 -37.11 16.42 7.94
C THR A 4 -35.70 15.91 8.25
N GLY A 5 -35.35 15.84 9.54
CA GLY A 5 -34.19 15.07 9.98
C GLY A 5 -34.49 13.59 9.79
N SER A 6 -33.88 12.97 8.77
CA SER A 6 -33.95 11.53 8.57
C SER A 6 -33.15 10.84 9.68
N THR A 7 -33.84 10.27 10.67
CA THR A 7 -33.22 9.50 11.75
C THR A 7 -32.88 8.11 11.22
N PHE A 8 -31.62 7.92 10.79
CA PHE A 8 -31.13 6.59 10.40
C PHE A 8 -31.11 5.63 11.60
N THR A 9 -31.49 4.38 11.35
CA THR A 9 -31.42 3.31 12.35
C THR A 9 -29.97 2.85 12.56
N SER A 10 -29.66 2.27 13.73
CA SER A 10 -28.32 1.76 14.05
C SER A 10 -27.79 0.78 13.00
N THR A 11 -28.66 -0.09 12.46
CA THR A 11 -28.32 -1.06 11.40
C THR A 11 -27.91 -0.37 10.11
N GLU A 12 -28.64 0.65 9.67
CA GLU A 12 -28.32 1.43 8.46
C GLU A 12 -26.98 2.16 8.61
N LEU A 13 -26.74 2.81 9.76
CA LEU A 13 -25.47 3.46 10.09
C LEU A 13 -24.29 2.47 10.10
N THR A 14 -24.54 1.19 10.41
CA THR A 14 -23.49 0.16 10.39
C THR A 14 -23.24 -0.34 8.97
N GLY A 15 -24.28 -0.42 8.14
CA GLY A 15 -24.19 -0.72 6.71
C GLY A 15 -23.41 0.35 5.94
N GLU A 16 -23.74 1.62 6.14
CA GLU A 16 -23.06 2.75 5.49
C GLU A 16 -21.58 2.82 5.85
N ARG A 17 -21.23 2.66 7.13
CA ARG A 17 -19.83 2.61 7.58
C ARG A 17 -19.04 1.46 6.95
N ARG A 18 -19.69 0.31 6.75
CA ARG A 18 -19.07 -0.85 6.12
C ARG A 18 -18.86 -0.62 4.62
N ALA A 19 -19.84 -0.02 3.95
CA ALA A 19 -19.74 0.37 2.54
C ALA A 19 -18.63 1.42 2.32
N GLU A 20 -18.51 2.39 3.23
CA GLU A 20 -17.44 3.38 3.18
C GLU A 20 -16.07 2.75 3.37
N ALA A 21 -15.89 1.89 4.37
CA ALA A 21 -14.64 1.16 4.55
C ALA A 21 -14.24 0.36 3.30
N ALA A 22 -15.20 -0.33 2.66
CA ALA A 22 -14.96 -1.08 1.43
C ALA A 22 -14.49 -0.17 0.28
N ARG A 23 -15.09 1.03 0.13
CA ARG A 23 -14.64 2.02 -0.87
C ARG A 23 -13.23 2.51 -0.59
N LEU A 24 -12.88 2.77 0.67
CA LEU A 24 -11.55 3.23 1.04
C LEU A 24 -10.47 2.16 0.79
N TYR A 25 -10.76 0.89 1.06
CA TYR A 25 -9.83 -0.20 0.73
C TYR A 25 -9.70 -0.43 -0.77
N ALA A 26 -10.80 -0.35 -1.53
CA ALA A 26 -10.73 -0.41 -2.98
C ALA A 26 -9.89 0.73 -3.57
N LYS A 27 -10.02 1.96 -3.02
CA LYS A 27 -9.16 3.09 -3.37
C LYS A 27 -7.70 2.81 -3.01
N LEU A 28 -7.41 2.27 -1.83
CA LEU A 28 -6.04 1.91 -1.45
C LEU A 28 -5.42 0.90 -2.43
N GLU A 29 -6.15 -0.15 -2.79
CA GLU A 29 -5.72 -1.16 -3.76
C GLU A 29 -5.47 -0.56 -5.14
N GLU A 30 -6.40 0.25 -5.65
CA GLU A 30 -6.24 0.98 -6.92
C GLU A 30 -4.95 1.81 -6.91
N ARG A 31 -4.73 2.64 -5.89
CA ARG A 31 -3.53 3.50 -5.81
C ARG A 31 -2.24 2.70 -5.69
N ILE A 32 -2.26 1.58 -4.94
CA ILE A 32 -1.14 0.65 -4.87
C ILE A 32 -0.83 0.10 -6.26
N MET A 33 -1.84 -0.41 -6.98
CA MET A 33 -1.68 -0.99 -8.32
C MET A 33 -1.22 0.03 -9.37
N GLU A 34 -1.64 1.30 -9.25
CA GLU A 34 -1.18 2.42 -10.05
C GLU A 34 0.24 2.90 -9.68
N ARG A 35 0.85 2.33 -8.64
CA ARG A 35 2.16 2.72 -8.09
C ARG A 35 2.17 4.15 -7.56
N ASP A 36 1.02 4.64 -7.12
CA ASP A 36 0.79 5.99 -6.61
C ASP A 36 1.02 6.04 -5.10
N GLN A 37 2.22 6.42 -4.69
CA GLN A 37 2.62 6.53 -3.27
C GLN A 37 1.82 7.60 -2.53
N VAL A 38 1.53 8.72 -3.19
CA VAL A 38 0.81 9.84 -2.60
C VAL A 38 -0.65 9.46 -2.42
N GLY A 39 -1.30 8.94 -3.47
CA GLY A 39 -2.67 8.49 -3.40
C GLY A 39 -2.89 7.33 -2.43
N ALA A 40 -1.95 6.38 -2.33
CA ALA A 40 -2.01 5.31 -1.34
C ALA A 40 -1.92 5.86 0.10
N SER A 41 -1.07 6.86 0.33
CA SER A 41 -0.96 7.53 1.63
C SER A 41 -2.22 8.32 1.99
N GLU A 42 -2.82 9.01 1.02
CA GLU A 42 -4.11 9.69 1.21
C GLU A 42 -5.23 8.72 1.56
N ALA A 43 -5.36 7.61 0.81
CA ALA A 43 -6.33 6.56 1.12
C ALA A 43 -6.12 5.98 2.52
N TYR A 44 -4.86 5.79 2.93
CA TYR A 44 -4.54 5.38 4.29
C TYR A 44 -4.94 6.42 5.34
N TYR A 45 -4.71 7.71 5.12
CA TYR A 45 -5.16 8.75 6.04
C TYR A 45 -6.69 8.77 6.18
N ASP A 46 -7.41 8.51 5.09
CA ASP A 46 -8.87 8.40 5.12
C ASP A 46 -9.34 7.16 5.91
N LEU A 47 -8.66 6.01 5.78
CA LEU A 47 -8.90 4.82 6.61
C LEU A 47 -8.64 5.11 8.09
N VAL A 48 -7.60 5.86 8.42
CA VAL A 48 -7.30 6.30 9.80
C VAL A 48 -8.40 7.21 10.33
N ARG A 49 -8.86 8.20 9.55
CA ARG A 49 -9.98 9.09 9.93
C ARG A 49 -11.30 8.34 10.10
N ALA A 50 -11.52 7.30 9.30
CA ALA A 50 -12.66 6.40 9.41
C ALA A 50 -12.55 5.42 10.59
N GLY A 51 -11.46 5.47 11.38
CA GLY A 51 -11.26 4.65 12.57
C GLY A 51 -11.06 3.16 12.26
N ARG A 52 -10.51 2.83 11.08
CA ARG A 52 -10.26 1.42 10.73
C ARG A 52 -9.17 0.82 11.63
N PRO A 53 -9.32 -0.46 12.04
CA PRO A 53 -8.32 -1.11 12.88
C PRO A 53 -6.96 -1.24 12.17
N LEU A 54 -5.87 -0.97 12.88
CA LEU A 54 -4.52 -1.09 12.33
C LEU A 54 -4.23 -2.51 11.79
N SER A 55 -4.71 -3.55 12.46
CA SER A 55 -4.56 -4.94 12.02
C SER A 55 -5.32 -5.23 10.72
N GLU A 56 -6.45 -4.57 10.50
CA GLU A 56 -7.24 -4.70 9.28
C GLU A 56 -6.52 -4.04 8.10
N ILE A 57 -6.01 -2.82 8.30
CA ILE A 57 -5.19 -2.12 7.31
C ILE A 57 -3.93 -2.94 6.96
N ALA A 58 -3.26 -3.51 7.96
CA ALA A 58 -2.10 -4.36 7.74
C ALA A 58 -2.44 -5.63 6.93
N SER A 59 -3.59 -6.27 7.23
CA SER A 59 -4.06 -7.43 6.48
C SER A 59 -4.36 -7.09 5.02
N GLU A 60 -5.00 -5.97 4.76
CA GLU A 60 -5.29 -5.51 3.39
C GLU A 60 -4.01 -5.16 2.62
N ALA A 61 -3.05 -4.47 3.26
CA ALA A 61 -1.74 -4.20 2.67
C ALA A 61 -1.02 -5.49 2.25
N VAL A 62 -1.08 -6.54 3.09
CA VAL A 62 -0.53 -7.86 2.76
C VAL A 62 -1.32 -8.52 1.63
N ARG A 63 -2.65 -8.53 1.68
CA ARG A 63 -3.51 -9.11 0.63
C ARG A 63 -3.19 -8.52 -0.74
N ILE A 64 -3.03 -7.19 -0.81
CA ILE A 64 -2.78 -6.46 -2.05
C ILE A 64 -1.36 -6.74 -2.57
N HIS A 65 -0.34 -6.68 -1.72
CA HIS A 65 1.05 -6.73 -2.18
C HIS A 65 1.61 -8.16 -2.33
N ALA A 66 1.20 -9.10 -1.48
CA ALA A 66 1.80 -10.44 -1.42
C ALA A 66 1.85 -11.18 -2.77
N PRO A 67 0.81 -11.14 -3.63
CA PRO A 67 0.85 -11.81 -4.94
C PRO A 67 2.01 -11.37 -5.84
N TYR A 68 2.46 -10.12 -5.69
CA TYR A 68 3.49 -9.49 -6.54
C TYR A 68 4.91 -9.62 -5.98
N THR A 69 5.05 -10.33 -4.86
CA THR A 69 6.32 -10.46 -4.15
C THR A 69 7.03 -11.70 -4.76
N HIS A 70 8.26 -11.65 -5.31
CA HIS A 70 9.08 -12.80 -5.80
C HIS A 70 10.21 -13.34 -4.86
N VAL A 71 10.14 -14.57 -4.29
CA VAL A 71 11.20 -15.16 -3.40
C VAL A 71 12.20 -16.04 -4.18
N PRO A 72 13.55 -15.97 -3.99
CA PRO A 72 14.31 -15.03 -3.16
C PRO A 72 14.54 -13.67 -3.84
N TYR A 73 14.43 -12.61 -3.03
CA TYR A 73 14.03 -11.26 -3.44
C TYR A 73 15.13 -10.26 -3.75
N HIS A 74 16.39 -10.57 -3.45
CA HIS A 74 17.43 -9.56 -3.30
C HIS A 74 18.45 -9.54 -4.42
N GLU A 75 18.45 -10.54 -5.28
CA GLU A 75 19.52 -10.73 -6.26
C GLU A 75 18.95 -11.28 -7.56
N ARG A 76 19.39 -10.69 -8.67
CA ARG A 76 19.24 -11.24 -10.01
C ARG A 76 20.59 -11.17 -10.70
N ILE A 77 20.93 -12.19 -11.50
CA ILE A 77 22.11 -12.15 -12.36
C ILE A 77 21.69 -11.59 -13.72
N ASP A 78 22.24 -10.44 -14.09
CA ASP A 78 22.07 -9.84 -15.41
C ASP A 78 23.43 -9.82 -16.12
N ASP A 79 23.53 -10.49 -17.27
CA ASP A 79 24.77 -10.58 -18.08
C ASP A 79 26.02 -11.03 -17.30
N GLY A 80 25.82 -11.93 -16.32
CA GLY A 80 26.88 -12.45 -15.46
C GLY A 80 27.24 -11.57 -14.25
N TYR A 81 26.54 -10.45 -14.04
CA TYR A 81 26.75 -9.56 -12.90
C TYR A 81 25.57 -9.60 -11.92
N PRO A 82 25.84 -9.62 -10.60
CA PRO A 82 24.79 -9.59 -9.60
C PRO A 82 24.17 -8.19 -9.46
N ASN A 83 22.84 -8.15 -9.45
CA ASN A 83 22.04 -6.94 -9.25
C ASN A 83 21.19 -7.07 -8.00
N PHE A 84 21.36 -6.12 -7.08
CA PHE A 84 20.69 -6.15 -5.78
C PHE A 84 19.53 -5.16 -5.66
N VAL A 85 18.49 -5.59 -4.94
CA VAL A 85 17.27 -4.82 -4.62
C VAL A 85 16.81 -5.15 -3.20
N ASN A 86 16.15 -4.20 -2.53
CA ASN A 86 15.64 -4.33 -1.16
C ASN A 86 14.10 -4.25 -1.17
N ASN A 87 13.46 -5.08 -1.99
CA ASN A 87 12.02 -4.98 -2.25
C ASN A 87 11.16 -5.36 -1.04
N ASP A 88 11.60 -6.41 -0.37
CA ASP A 88 10.94 -7.06 0.75
C ASP A 88 10.70 -6.09 1.91
N HIS A 89 11.56 -5.09 2.11
CA HIS A 89 11.37 -4.01 3.08
C HIS A 89 10.03 -3.27 2.89
N CYS A 90 9.47 -3.22 1.67
CA CYS A 90 8.18 -2.57 1.43
C CYS A 90 7.03 -3.28 2.16
N LEU A 91 7.09 -4.62 2.29
CA LEU A 91 6.05 -5.40 2.96
C LEU A 91 6.47 -5.86 4.37
N LEU A 92 7.75 -6.22 4.58
CA LEU A 92 8.27 -6.63 5.89
C LEU A 92 8.20 -5.51 6.93
N SER A 93 8.25 -4.25 6.49
CA SER A 93 8.06 -3.10 7.39
C SER A 93 6.66 -3.04 8.01
N VAL A 94 5.64 -3.71 7.45
CA VAL A 94 4.31 -3.83 8.07
C VAL A 94 4.41 -4.51 9.44
N ARG A 95 5.19 -5.58 9.56
CA ARG A 95 5.40 -6.27 10.85
C ARG A 95 6.09 -5.35 11.85
N ALA A 96 7.15 -4.66 11.42
CA ALA A 96 7.85 -3.70 12.28
C ALA A 96 6.92 -2.55 12.73
N GLY A 97 6.05 -2.05 11.85
CA GLY A 97 5.06 -1.02 12.16
C GLY A 97 4.07 -1.48 13.24
N LEU A 98 3.59 -2.73 13.19
CA LEU A 98 2.71 -3.29 14.23
C LEU A 98 3.39 -3.40 15.59
N ASP A 99 4.67 -3.77 15.63
CA ASP A 99 5.43 -3.86 16.88
C ASP A 99 5.78 -2.47 17.44
N LEU A 100 6.16 -1.52 16.58
CA LEU A 100 6.43 -0.13 16.95
C LEU A 100 5.18 0.59 17.48
N ALA A 101 3.99 0.27 16.97
CA ALA A 101 2.74 0.83 17.46
C ALA A 101 2.55 0.59 18.97
N LYS A 102 3.10 -0.51 19.53
CA LYS A 102 3.02 -0.81 20.97
C LYS A 102 3.90 0.10 21.83
N MET A 103 4.85 0.80 21.21
CA MET A 103 5.86 1.62 21.88
C MET A 103 5.57 3.13 21.79
N VAL A 104 4.53 3.53 21.04
CA VAL A 104 4.14 4.93 20.88
C VAL A 104 2.86 5.25 21.66
N PRO A 105 2.63 6.51 22.05
CA PRO A 105 1.36 6.94 22.64
C PRO A 105 0.14 6.54 21.80
N SER A 106 -1.00 6.30 22.45
CA SER A 106 -2.22 5.80 21.81
C SER A 106 -2.76 6.68 20.68
N HIS A 107 -2.51 8.00 20.74
CA HIS A 107 -2.92 8.93 19.69
C HIS A 107 -1.98 8.93 18.45
N LEU A 108 -0.87 8.18 18.51
CA LEU A 108 0.13 8.05 17.43
C LEU A 108 0.24 6.62 16.87
N LEU A 109 -0.63 5.69 17.30
CA LEU A 109 -0.55 4.25 16.94
C LEU A 109 -0.51 3.97 15.44
N MET A 110 -1.03 4.89 14.64
CA MET A 110 -1.09 4.77 13.18
C MET A 110 0.24 5.18 12.51
N LEU A 111 1.00 6.11 13.08
CA LEU A 111 2.21 6.66 12.45
C LEU A 111 3.23 5.60 12.00
N PRO A 112 3.52 4.54 12.77
CA PRO A 112 4.49 3.53 12.34
C PRO A 112 4.12 2.82 11.03
N MET A 113 2.84 2.77 10.66
CA MET A 113 2.37 2.12 9.43
C MET A 113 2.46 3.02 8.20
N ALA A 114 2.55 4.35 8.39
CA ALA A 114 2.57 5.30 7.28
C ALA A 114 3.75 5.06 6.32
N GLN A 115 4.91 4.68 6.86
CA GLN A 115 6.08 4.37 6.05
C GLN A 115 5.84 3.13 5.17
N SER A 116 5.26 2.07 5.72
CA SER A 116 4.99 0.84 4.97
C SER A 116 4.04 1.13 3.80
N ILE A 117 2.94 1.85 4.06
CA ILE A 117 2.00 2.26 3.01
C ILE A 117 2.67 3.10 1.92
N TRP A 118 3.57 4.01 2.29
CA TRP A 118 4.29 4.84 1.32
C TRP A 118 5.13 4.00 0.34
N TYR A 119 5.77 2.93 0.80
CA TYR A 119 6.69 2.15 -0.02
C TYR A 119 6.04 1.01 -0.81
N ILE A 120 4.93 0.44 -0.32
CA ILE A 120 4.21 -0.67 -0.96
C ILE A 120 3.95 -0.45 -2.47
N PRO A 121 3.44 0.71 -2.94
CA PRO A 121 3.18 0.93 -4.37
C PRO A 121 4.46 0.81 -5.23
N SER A 122 5.60 1.27 -4.69
CA SER A 122 6.90 1.15 -5.37
C SER A 122 7.49 -0.27 -5.29
N GLY A 123 6.99 -1.13 -4.40
CA GLY A 123 7.46 -2.51 -4.26
C GLY A 123 6.92 -3.49 -5.29
N LEU A 124 5.88 -3.11 -6.05
CA LEU A 124 5.15 -4.03 -6.92
C LEU A 124 5.93 -4.55 -8.15
N ASP A 125 6.96 -3.83 -8.60
CA ASP A 125 7.73 -4.23 -9.80
C ASP A 125 9.10 -3.58 -9.86
N ILE A 126 9.94 -4.01 -8.94
CA ILE A 126 11.28 -3.46 -8.77
C ILE A 126 12.19 -3.74 -9.98
N TRP A 127 11.89 -4.82 -10.70
CA TRP A 127 12.68 -5.24 -11.85
C TRP A 127 12.38 -4.38 -13.07
N ASN A 128 11.13 -4.07 -13.37
CA ASN A 128 10.85 -3.07 -14.41
C ASN A 128 11.35 -1.67 -14.01
N GLN A 129 11.46 -1.33 -12.72
CA GLN A 129 12.15 -0.10 -12.32
C GLN A 129 13.64 -0.13 -12.67
N LYS A 130 14.36 -1.22 -12.35
CA LYS A 130 15.78 -1.37 -12.71
C LYS A 130 16.01 -1.30 -14.23
N LEU A 131 15.04 -1.74 -15.03
CA LEU A 131 15.06 -1.67 -16.49
C LEU A 131 14.56 -0.33 -17.06
N ASN A 132 14.24 0.66 -16.22
CA ASN A 132 13.62 1.93 -16.60
C ASN A 132 12.27 1.78 -17.35
N LYS A 133 11.57 0.67 -17.13
CA LYS A 133 10.26 0.34 -17.72
C LYS A 133 9.08 0.69 -16.79
N ALA A 134 9.33 0.95 -15.51
CA ALA A 134 8.33 1.42 -14.55
C ALA A 134 8.91 2.48 -13.63
N PRO A 135 8.14 3.48 -13.18
CA PRO A 135 8.63 4.48 -12.22
C PRO A 135 8.86 3.87 -10.83
N GLY A 136 9.81 4.41 -10.07
CA GLY A 136 9.93 4.15 -8.64
C GLY A 136 11.31 4.45 -8.06
N HIS A 137 11.62 3.85 -6.92
CA HIS A 137 12.85 4.09 -6.17
C HIS A 137 14.11 3.85 -7.02
N TYR A 138 14.10 2.82 -7.87
CA TYR A 138 15.27 2.39 -8.63
C TYR A 138 15.42 3.05 -10.00
N THR A 139 14.47 3.88 -10.43
CA THR A 139 14.62 4.72 -11.64
C THR A 139 15.25 6.08 -11.34
N ARG A 140 15.51 6.40 -10.06
CA ARG A 140 16.11 7.68 -9.67
C ARG A 140 17.49 7.83 -10.33
N GLY A 141 17.61 8.79 -11.24
CA GLY A 141 18.84 9.07 -12.00
C GLY A 141 18.87 8.47 -13.41
N LEU A 142 17.88 7.66 -13.79
CA LEU A 142 17.70 7.21 -15.17
C LEU A 142 17.01 8.32 -15.98
N LYS A 143 17.39 8.47 -17.26
CA LYS A 143 16.77 9.44 -18.17
C LYS A 143 15.50 8.86 -18.78
N GLY A 144 14.48 9.71 -18.93
CA GLY A 144 13.19 9.34 -19.51
C GLY A 144 12.14 8.93 -18.48
N THR A 145 10.87 8.99 -18.89
CA THR A 145 9.73 8.53 -18.11
C THR A 145 9.06 7.38 -18.86
N SER A 146 8.77 6.27 -18.16
CA SER A 146 7.93 5.24 -18.73
C SER A 146 6.49 5.74 -18.71
N ALA A 147 5.96 6.11 -19.88
CA ALA A 147 4.60 6.64 -20.01
C ALA A 147 3.53 5.57 -19.72
N ASN A 148 3.82 4.31 -20.03
CA ASN A 148 2.92 3.17 -19.87
C ASN A 148 3.69 1.99 -19.25
N PRO A 149 3.86 1.98 -17.91
CA PRO A 149 4.56 0.88 -17.26
C PRO A 149 3.79 -0.44 -17.42
N PRO A 150 4.49 -1.58 -17.55
CA PRO A 150 3.86 -2.89 -17.50
C PRO A 150 3.07 -3.09 -16.19
N ALA A 151 1.99 -3.87 -16.29
CA ALA A 151 1.26 -4.32 -15.12
C ALA A 151 2.17 -5.15 -14.20
N PRO A 152 2.04 -5.03 -12.87
CA PRO A 152 2.74 -5.90 -11.92
C PRO A 152 2.48 -7.38 -12.21
N VAL A 153 3.52 -8.20 -12.10
CA VAL A 153 3.45 -9.65 -12.35
C VAL A 153 3.07 -10.37 -11.06
N VAL A 154 2.03 -11.20 -11.13
CA VAL A 154 1.68 -12.12 -10.03
C VAL A 154 2.65 -13.30 -10.03
N TYR A 155 3.32 -13.51 -8.91
CA TYR A 155 4.22 -14.64 -8.66
C TYR A 155 3.62 -15.70 -7.75
N TRP A 156 2.63 -15.35 -6.93
CA TRP A 156 1.93 -16.27 -6.03
C TRP A 156 0.40 -16.16 -6.21
N PRO A 157 -0.27 -17.21 -6.69
CA PRO A 157 -1.73 -17.25 -6.87
C PRO A 157 -2.50 -17.48 -5.57
#